data_AF-A0A915MRS4-F1
#
_entry.id   AF-A0A915MRS4-F1
#
_cell.length_a   1.000
_cell.length_b   1.000
_cell.length_c   1.000
_cell.angle_alpha   90.00
_cell.angle_beta   90.00
_cell.angle_gamma   90.00
#
_symmetry.space_group_name_H-M   'P 1'
#
loop_
_entity.id
_entity.type
_entity.pdbx_description
1 polymer ?
#
loop_
_entity_poly.entity_id
_entity_poly.type
_entity_poly.pdbx_seq_one_letter_code
_entity_poly.pdbx_strand_id
1 'polypeptide(L)'
;MSEFFFNIDHGYLEGLIRGFKSGLLTTTDYANLVQCETLEDLKLHIQSTDYGNFLANEPGSITVQVIDERLKEKLVAEFNHLRNNALEPLSTFLDFITYSYMIDNIILLITGTLHQRPINELISKCHPLGSFEQMEAIHIASNSAELYNAVLVDTPLAPYFVDCISEQDLDELNVEIIRNTLYKSYIEDFYNFCKKLGGKTAEVMCEILAFEADRRAIIITINSFDTELNKDDRANLYPRCGKLYPEGLTGLAKADDYEQVKQVCDYYSDYKQL
;
A
#
# COMPACT_ATOMS: atom_id res chain seq x y z
N MET A 1 -14.63 -7.95 26.61
CA MET A 1 -14.79 -9.41 26.36
C MET A 1 -13.84 -9.91 25.28
N SER A 2 -13.48 -9.13 24.26
CA SER A 2 -12.50 -9.52 23.22
C SER A 2 -11.08 -9.79 23.75
N GLU A 3 -10.59 -8.99 24.70
CA GLU A 3 -9.21 -9.12 25.23
C GLU A 3 -8.93 -10.47 25.91
N PHE A 4 -9.96 -11.12 26.49
CA PHE A 4 -9.77 -12.39 27.22
C PHE A 4 -9.55 -13.60 26.32
N PHE A 5 -10.06 -13.56 25.08
CA PHE A 5 -9.93 -14.66 24.11
C PHE A 5 -8.85 -14.40 23.05
N PHE A 6 -8.38 -13.15 22.92
CA PHE A 6 -7.36 -12.76 21.93
C PHE A 6 -6.10 -13.63 21.99
N ASN A 7 -5.60 -13.89 23.20
CA ASN A 7 -4.35 -14.65 23.39
C ASN A 7 -4.46 -16.13 23.01
N ILE A 8 -5.67 -16.67 22.86
CA ILE A 8 -5.88 -18.08 22.49
C ILE A 8 -5.37 -18.33 21.08
N ASP A 9 -5.73 -17.46 20.13
CA ASP A 9 -5.43 -17.64 18.71
C ASP A 9 -4.33 -16.68 18.20
N HIS A 10 -4.07 -15.56 18.89
CA HIS A 10 -3.20 -14.49 18.39
C HIS A 10 -2.04 -14.11 19.32
N GLY A 11 -1.95 -14.69 20.53
CA GLY A 11 -0.92 -14.33 21.50
C GLY A 11 0.51 -14.60 21.04
N TYR A 12 0.73 -15.72 20.33
CA TYR A 12 2.03 -16.04 19.74
C TYR A 12 2.46 -14.99 18.69
N LEU A 13 1.54 -14.65 17.78
CA LEU A 13 1.81 -13.69 16.69
C LEU A 13 2.01 -12.27 17.23
N GLU A 14 1.26 -11.87 18.25
CA GLU A 14 1.47 -10.57 18.91
C GLU A 14 2.87 -10.50 19.54
N GLY A 15 3.30 -11.54 20.25
CA GLY A 15 4.64 -11.63 20.82
C GLY A 15 5.73 -11.55 19.75
N LEU A 16 5.53 -12.24 18.63
CA LEU A 16 6.46 -12.24 17.50
C LEU A 16 6.57 -10.85 16.85
N ILE A 17 5.44 -10.20 16.54
CA ILE A 17 5.40 -8.85 15.96
C ILE A 17 6.05 -7.83 16.90
N ARG A 18 5.80 -7.93 18.22
CA ARG A 18 6.46 -7.07 19.21
C ARG A 18 7.98 -7.30 19.25
N GLY A 19 8.42 -8.53 19.04
CA GLY A 19 9.82 -8.87 18.85
C GLY A 19 10.41 -8.18 17.61
N PHE A 20 9.75 -8.28 16.46
CA PHE A 20 10.19 -7.58 15.23
C PHE A 20 10.23 -6.06 15.41
N LYS A 21 9.28 -5.49 16.15
CA LYS A 21 9.28 -4.06 16.48
C LYS A 21 10.54 -3.65 17.26
N SER A 22 11.06 -4.50 18.14
CA SER A 22 12.29 -4.22 18.88
C SER A 22 13.54 -4.18 18.00
N GLY A 23 13.50 -4.77 16.81
CA GLY A 23 14.58 -4.71 15.82
C GLY A 23 14.55 -3.50 14.90
N LEU A 24 13.60 -2.58 15.09
CA LEU A 24 13.62 -1.31 14.37
C LEU A 24 14.82 -0.46 14.80
N LEU A 25 15.51 0.10 13.80
CA LEU A 25 16.69 0.93 14.02
C LEU A 25 16.36 2.13 14.92
N THR A 26 17.20 2.32 15.93
CA THR A 26 17.09 3.44 16.85
C THR A 26 17.76 4.70 16.28
N THR A 27 17.51 5.86 16.89
CA THR A 27 18.18 7.12 16.52
C THR A 27 19.71 7.00 16.58
N THR A 28 20.24 6.19 17.50
CA THR A 28 21.67 5.92 17.62
C THR A 28 22.19 5.10 16.43
N ASP A 29 21.43 4.09 16.00
CA ASP A 29 21.80 3.28 14.83
C ASP A 29 21.83 4.16 13.57
N TYR A 30 20.82 5.00 13.36
CA TYR A 30 20.83 5.97 12.26
C TYR A 30 22.03 6.93 12.31
N ALA A 31 22.43 7.40 13.49
CA ALA A 31 23.61 8.27 13.63
C ALA A 31 24.90 7.56 13.22
N ASN A 32 25.01 6.25 13.46
CA ASN A 32 26.14 5.44 13.00
C ASN A 32 26.11 5.22 11.48
N LEU A 33 24.93 4.97 10.90
CA LEU A 33 24.78 4.78 9.45
C LEU A 33 25.15 6.05 8.66
N VAL A 34 24.84 7.24 9.20
CA VAL A 34 25.21 8.52 8.56
C VAL A 34 26.71 8.75 8.52
N GLN A 35 27.48 8.13 9.41
CA GLN A 35 28.94 8.26 9.48
C GLN A 35 29.66 7.28 8.55
N CYS A 36 28.94 6.39 7.86
CA CYS A 36 29.55 5.43 6.94
C CYS A 36 30.06 6.13 5.68
N GLU A 37 31.30 5.83 5.28
CA GLU A 37 31.91 6.40 4.06
C GLU A 37 31.74 5.48 2.85
N THR A 38 31.57 4.17 3.08
CA THR A 38 31.39 3.17 2.03
C THR A 38 30.19 2.24 2.28
N LEU A 39 29.72 1.56 1.23
CA LEU A 39 28.65 0.55 1.35
C LEU A 39 29.07 -0.68 2.14
N GLU A 40 30.37 -0.98 2.22
CA GLU A 40 30.90 -2.06 3.07
C GLU A 40 30.82 -1.68 4.55
N ASP A 41 31.11 -0.42 4.90
CA ASP A 41 30.93 0.08 6.28
C ASP A 41 29.46 0.00 6.69
N LEU A 42 28.56 0.40 5.78
CA LEU A 42 27.11 0.30 5.99
C LEU A 42 26.70 -1.15 6.26
N LYS A 43 27.21 -2.12 5.48
CA LYS A 43 26.94 -3.54 5.71
C LYS A 43 27.43 -4.01 7.08
N LEU A 44 28.64 -3.65 7.50
CA LEU A 44 29.19 -4.03 8.80
C LEU A 44 28.34 -3.47 9.95
N HIS A 45 27.88 -2.22 9.83
CA HIS A 45 27.00 -1.62 10.83
C HIS A 45 25.62 -2.29 10.86
N ILE A 46 25.01 -2.57 9.71
CA ILE A 46 23.70 -3.24 9.66
C ILE A 46 23.81 -4.70 10.17
N GLN A 47 24.94 -5.38 9.96
CA GLN A 47 25.17 -6.73 10.50
C GLN A 47 25.15 -6.77 12.04
N SER A 48 25.50 -5.66 12.70
CA SER A 48 25.44 -5.55 14.15
C SER A 48 24.01 -5.36 14.70
N THR A 49 23.04 -5.10 13.82
CA THR A 49 21.62 -4.94 14.14
C THR A 49 20.83 -6.23 13.86
N ASP A 50 19.54 -6.24 14.18
CA ASP A 50 18.64 -7.39 13.95
C ASP A 50 18.45 -7.75 12.46
N TYR A 51 18.92 -6.91 11.54
CA TYR A 51 19.00 -7.24 10.11
C TYR A 51 19.99 -8.38 9.84
N GLY A 52 21.02 -8.53 10.68
CA GLY A 52 21.94 -9.67 10.69
C GLY A 52 22.73 -9.82 9.39
N ASN A 53 23.10 -11.07 9.07
CA ASN A 53 23.95 -11.40 7.91
C ASN A 53 23.18 -11.54 6.60
N PHE A 54 22.24 -10.63 6.31
CA PHE A 54 21.39 -10.70 5.11
C PHE A 54 22.17 -10.56 3.78
N LEU A 55 23.39 -10.00 3.80
CA LEU A 55 24.28 -9.83 2.65
C LEU A 55 25.49 -10.79 2.65
N ALA A 56 25.45 -11.88 3.42
CA ALA A 56 26.61 -12.79 3.54
C ALA A 56 26.86 -13.66 2.30
N ASN A 57 25.82 -13.96 1.52
CA ASN A 57 25.88 -14.88 0.38
C ASN A 57 26.05 -14.17 -0.97
N GLU A 58 26.19 -12.84 -1.01
CA GLU A 58 26.36 -12.08 -2.26
C GLU A 58 27.85 -12.06 -2.68
N PRO A 59 28.22 -12.69 -3.81
CA PRO A 59 29.58 -12.67 -4.31
C PRO A 59 29.78 -11.44 -5.21
N GLY A 60 30.24 -10.33 -4.66
CA GLY A 60 30.59 -9.15 -5.47
C GLY A 60 30.59 -7.83 -4.71
N SER A 61 30.85 -6.74 -5.44
CA SER A 61 30.70 -5.38 -4.92
C SER A 61 29.24 -5.09 -4.62
N ILE A 62 28.94 -4.70 -3.39
CA ILE A 62 27.59 -4.38 -2.95
C ILE A 62 27.08 -3.16 -3.73
N THR A 63 25.89 -3.28 -4.33
CA THR A 63 25.18 -2.16 -4.96
C THR A 63 23.95 -1.80 -4.14
N VAL A 64 23.47 -0.56 -4.28
CA VAL A 64 22.28 -0.08 -3.56
C VAL A 64 21.04 -0.90 -3.93
N GLN A 65 20.92 -1.36 -5.18
CA GLN A 65 19.81 -2.19 -5.65
C GLN A 65 19.75 -3.53 -4.91
N VAL A 66 20.90 -4.20 -4.77
CA VAL A 66 20.97 -5.48 -4.06
C VAL A 66 20.61 -5.30 -2.58
N ILE A 67 21.02 -4.20 -1.93
CA ILE A 67 20.62 -3.92 -0.55
C ILE A 67 19.09 -3.76 -0.44
N ASP A 68 18.49 -2.95 -1.31
CA ASP A 68 17.04 -2.71 -1.32
C ASP A 68 16.24 -4.01 -1.56
N GLU A 69 16.65 -4.82 -2.54
CA GLU A 69 16.03 -6.12 -2.83
C GLU A 69 16.11 -7.06 -1.63
N ARG A 70 17.29 -7.24 -1.02
CA ARG A 70 17.46 -8.15 0.12
C ARG A 70 16.73 -7.69 1.37
N LEU A 71 16.65 -6.38 1.62
CA LEU A 71 15.86 -5.83 2.73
C LEU A 71 14.36 -6.08 2.52
N LYS A 72 13.87 -5.90 1.30
CA LYS A 72 12.48 -6.22 0.93
C LYS A 72 12.18 -7.71 1.06
N GLU A 73 13.07 -8.59 0.58
CA GLU A 73 12.92 -10.05 0.70
C GLU A 73 12.78 -10.49 2.16
N LYS A 74 13.59 -9.91 3.06
CA LYS A 74 13.49 -10.21 4.50
C LYS A 74 12.14 -9.80 5.07
N LEU A 75 11.68 -8.58 4.78
CA LEU A 75 10.36 -8.10 5.22
C LEU A 75 9.23 -8.99 4.70
N VAL A 76 9.30 -9.38 3.42
CA VAL A 76 8.32 -10.26 2.78
C VAL A 76 8.30 -11.63 3.45
N ALA A 77 9.47 -12.21 3.74
CA ALA A 77 9.57 -13.50 4.41
C ALA A 77 8.97 -13.46 5.83
N GLU A 78 9.25 -12.41 6.59
CA GLU A 78 8.69 -12.19 7.92
C GLU A 78 7.16 -12.00 7.87
N PHE A 79 6.65 -11.22 6.92
CA PHE A 79 5.22 -11.03 6.72
C PHE A 79 4.52 -12.34 6.31
N ASN A 80 5.09 -13.09 5.37
CA ASN A 80 4.53 -14.39 4.94
C ASN A 80 4.52 -15.40 6.09
N HIS A 81 5.56 -15.39 6.95
CA HIS A 81 5.57 -16.22 8.13
C HIS A 81 4.41 -15.87 9.08
N LEU A 82 4.14 -14.59 9.31
CA LEU A 82 2.98 -14.15 10.10
C LEU A 82 1.67 -14.58 9.45
N ARG A 83 1.52 -14.37 8.14
CA ARG A 83 0.31 -14.70 7.38
C ARG A 83 -0.01 -16.19 7.39
N ASN A 84 1.01 -17.04 7.28
CA ASN A 84 0.87 -18.51 7.27
C ASN A 84 0.45 -19.08 8.63
N ASN A 85 0.75 -18.38 9.72
CA ASN A 85 0.42 -18.80 11.08
C ASN A 85 -0.82 -18.07 11.63
N ALA A 86 -1.44 -17.18 10.85
CA ALA A 86 -2.62 -16.42 11.25
C ALA A 86 -3.92 -17.20 10.97
N LEU A 87 -4.80 -17.23 11.98
CA LEU A 87 -6.17 -17.72 11.87
C LEU A 87 -7.15 -16.56 11.63
N GLU A 88 -8.34 -16.86 11.14
CA GLU A 88 -9.43 -15.88 11.03
C GLU A 88 -9.78 -15.35 12.44
N PRO A 89 -9.92 -14.02 12.66
CA PRO A 89 -10.04 -12.93 11.68
C PRO A 89 -8.72 -12.26 11.24
N LEU A 90 -7.58 -12.62 11.82
CA LEU A 90 -6.28 -11.99 11.54
C LEU A 90 -5.76 -12.32 10.14
N SER A 91 -6.01 -13.53 9.63
CA SER A 91 -5.65 -13.91 8.25
C SER A 91 -6.25 -12.93 7.23
N THR A 92 -7.56 -12.68 7.32
CA THR A 92 -8.29 -11.76 6.46
C THR A 92 -7.77 -10.33 6.60
N PHE A 93 -7.44 -9.90 7.83
CA PHE A 93 -6.85 -8.58 8.07
C PHE A 93 -5.49 -8.42 7.36
N LEU A 94 -4.63 -9.45 7.41
CA LEU A 94 -3.35 -9.45 6.71
C LEU A 94 -3.54 -9.50 5.18
N ASP A 95 -4.56 -10.21 4.69
CA ASP A 95 -4.91 -10.20 3.26
C ASP A 95 -5.28 -8.78 2.79
N PHE A 96 -6.08 -8.03 3.56
CA PHE A 96 -6.38 -6.64 3.24
C PHE A 96 -5.11 -5.79 3.10
N ILE A 97 -4.08 -5.98 3.94
CA ILE A 97 -2.80 -5.26 3.79
C ILE A 97 -2.14 -5.58 2.44
N THR A 98 -2.20 -6.83 1.98
CA THR A 98 -1.63 -7.22 0.68
C THR A 98 -2.35 -6.60 -0.51
N TYR A 99 -3.66 -6.30 -0.38
CA TYR A 99 -4.46 -5.73 -1.47
C TYR A 99 -3.94 -4.37 -1.96
N SER A 100 -3.36 -3.55 -1.07
CA SER A 100 -2.69 -2.31 -1.47
C SER A 100 -1.58 -2.58 -2.49
N TYR A 101 -0.71 -3.55 -2.22
CA TYR A 101 0.38 -3.94 -3.12
C TYR A 101 -0.12 -4.63 -4.39
N MET A 102 -1.21 -5.39 -4.29
CA MET A 102 -1.85 -6.01 -5.46
C MET A 102 -2.40 -4.95 -6.42
N ILE A 103 -3.06 -3.91 -5.91
CA ILE A 103 -3.54 -2.79 -6.73
C ILE A 103 -2.37 -2.15 -7.48
N ASP A 104 -1.27 -1.82 -6.78
CA ASP A 104 -0.11 -1.20 -7.42
C ASP A 104 0.53 -2.11 -8.48
N ASN A 105 0.63 -3.41 -8.21
CA ASN A 105 1.13 -4.39 -9.17
C ASN A 105 0.24 -4.48 -10.41
N ILE A 106 -1.09 -4.53 -10.26
CA ILE A 106 -2.02 -4.59 -11.39
C ILE A 106 -1.91 -3.32 -12.22
N ILE A 107 -1.84 -2.15 -11.59
CA ILE A 107 -1.65 -0.89 -12.29
C ILE A 107 -0.33 -0.88 -13.06
N LEU A 108 0.76 -1.36 -12.46
CA LEU A 108 2.05 -1.49 -13.14
C LEU A 108 1.97 -2.42 -14.37
N LEU A 109 1.26 -3.55 -14.25
CA LEU A 109 1.04 -4.50 -15.33
C LEU A 109 0.20 -3.91 -16.47
N ILE A 110 -0.88 -3.20 -16.15
CA ILE A 110 -1.74 -2.51 -17.13
C ILE A 110 -0.90 -1.47 -17.90
N THR A 111 -0.21 -0.57 -17.19
CA THR A 111 0.63 0.47 -17.81
C THR A 111 1.73 -0.13 -18.67
N GLY A 112 2.40 -1.19 -18.19
CA GLY A 112 3.45 -1.86 -18.95
C GLY A 112 2.93 -2.54 -20.21
N THR A 113 1.72 -3.11 -20.16
CA THR A 113 1.04 -3.73 -21.32
C THR A 113 0.65 -2.67 -22.36
N LEU A 114 0.14 -1.51 -21.93
CA LEU A 114 -0.14 -0.37 -22.83
C LEU A 114 1.12 0.09 -23.58
N HIS A 115 2.28 0.07 -22.91
CA HIS A 115 3.59 0.38 -23.49
C HIS A 115 4.23 -0.79 -24.26
N GLN A 116 3.52 -1.90 -24.45
CA GLN A 116 4.02 -3.10 -25.15
C GLN A 116 5.30 -3.69 -24.54
N ARG A 117 5.49 -3.55 -23.22
CA ARG A 117 6.60 -4.19 -22.51
C ARG A 117 6.26 -5.65 -22.19
N PRO A 118 7.23 -6.57 -22.31
CA PRO A 118 6.99 -7.97 -21.99
C PRO A 118 6.68 -8.13 -20.50
N ILE A 119 5.62 -8.89 -20.20
CA ILE A 119 5.12 -9.12 -18.83
C ILE A 119 6.21 -9.68 -17.90
N ASN A 120 7.11 -10.52 -18.42
CA ASN A 120 8.23 -11.08 -17.65
C ASN A 120 9.17 -10.00 -17.06
N GLU A 121 9.37 -8.88 -17.76
CA GLU A 121 10.16 -7.76 -17.25
C GLU A 121 9.40 -6.88 -16.25
N LEU A 122 8.06 -6.92 -16.30
CA LEU A 122 7.22 -6.18 -15.36
C LEU A 122 7.10 -6.90 -14.04
N ILE A 123 7.03 -8.24 -14.07
CA ILE A 123 6.93 -9.08 -12.87
C ILE A 123 8.16 -8.94 -11.98
N SER A 124 9.37 -8.81 -12.56
CA SER A 124 10.58 -8.56 -11.77
C SER A 124 10.57 -7.21 -11.05
N LYS A 125 9.67 -6.30 -11.44
CA LYS A 125 9.47 -4.99 -10.80
C LYS A 125 8.24 -4.95 -9.87
N CYS A 126 7.43 -6.00 -9.86
CA CYS A 126 6.28 -6.10 -8.97
C CYS A 126 6.72 -6.27 -7.52
N HIS A 127 5.93 -5.71 -6.59
CA HIS A 127 6.17 -5.89 -5.17
C HIS A 127 5.79 -7.32 -4.74
N PRO A 128 6.68 -8.09 -4.06
CA PRO A 128 6.41 -9.49 -3.73
C PRO A 128 5.19 -9.72 -2.83
N LEU A 129 4.87 -8.78 -1.92
CA LEU A 129 3.66 -8.86 -1.08
C LEU A 129 2.34 -8.79 -1.86
N GLY A 130 2.37 -8.21 -3.06
CA GLY A 130 1.21 -8.14 -3.95
C GLY A 130 1.21 -9.21 -5.04
N SER A 131 2.02 -10.26 -4.87
CA SER A 131 2.01 -11.41 -5.77
C SER A 131 0.81 -12.32 -5.44
N PHE A 132 0.27 -12.98 -6.45
CA PHE A 132 -0.82 -13.93 -6.31
C PHE A 132 -0.47 -15.21 -7.05
N GLU A 133 -0.96 -16.35 -6.52
CA GLU A 133 -0.61 -17.69 -6.99
C GLU A 133 -0.95 -17.90 -8.48
N GLN A 134 -1.98 -17.25 -9.02
CA GLN A 134 -2.36 -17.34 -10.43
C GLN A 134 -1.65 -16.34 -11.38
N MET A 135 -0.48 -15.79 -11.01
CA MET A 135 0.34 -14.97 -11.93
C MET A 135 0.63 -15.68 -13.27
N GLU A 136 0.62 -17.01 -13.32
CA GLU A 136 0.73 -17.80 -14.56
C GLU A 136 -0.36 -17.48 -15.60
N ALA A 137 -1.59 -17.18 -15.18
CA ALA A 137 -2.67 -16.79 -16.09
C ALA A 137 -2.40 -15.43 -16.76
N ILE A 138 -1.69 -14.55 -16.05
CA ILE A 138 -1.34 -13.22 -16.54
C ILE A 138 -0.23 -13.26 -17.58
N HIS A 139 0.69 -14.22 -17.50
CA HIS A 139 1.73 -14.40 -18.52
C HIS A 139 1.18 -14.67 -19.93
N ILE A 140 -0.08 -15.12 -20.03
CA ILE A 140 -0.75 -15.47 -21.29
C ILE A 140 -1.45 -14.25 -21.89
N ALA A 141 -1.79 -13.24 -21.08
CA ALA A 141 -2.52 -12.06 -21.54
C ALA A 141 -1.66 -11.25 -22.52
N SER A 142 -2.18 -11.05 -23.73
CA SER A 142 -1.46 -10.34 -24.80
C SER A 142 -1.98 -8.92 -25.00
N ASN A 143 -3.14 -8.60 -24.43
CA ASN A 143 -3.76 -7.29 -24.49
C ASN A 143 -4.31 -6.85 -23.12
N SER A 144 -4.56 -5.55 -22.98
CA SER A 144 -5.02 -4.96 -21.71
C SER A 144 -6.42 -5.44 -21.29
N ALA A 145 -7.28 -5.82 -22.23
CA ALA A 145 -8.61 -6.36 -21.96
C ALA A 145 -8.58 -7.81 -21.42
N GLU A 146 -7.70 -8.65 -21.95
CA GLU A 146 -7.43 -10.01 -21.44
C GLU A 146 -6.82 -9.94 -20.05
N LEU A 147 -5.88 -9.01 -19.83
CA LEU A 147 -5.30 -8.76 -18.51
C LEU A 147 -6.39 -8.36 -17.51
N TYR A 148 -7.28 -7.45 -17.91
CA TYR A 148 -8.40 -7.00 -17.10
C TYR A 148 -9.34 -8.16 -16.74
N ASN A 149 -9.71 -8.99 -17.72
CA ASN A 149 -10.57 -10.16 -17.49
C ASN A 149 -9.89 -11.21 -16.60
N ALA A 150 -8.59 -11.47 -16.78
CA ALA A 150 -7.83 -12.39 -15.92
C ALA A 150 -7.81 -11.89 -14.47
N VAL A 151 -7.57 -10.59 -14.27
CA VAL A 151 -7.60 -9.97 -12.93
C VAL A 151 -9.00 -10.03 -12.31
N LEU A 152 -10.06 -9.77 -13.08
CA LEU A 152 -11.44 -9.81 -12.61
C LEU A 152 -11.90 -11.20 -12.16
N VAL A 153 -11.42 -12.26 -12.82
CA VAL A 153 -11.89 -13.63 -12.52
C VAL A 153 -11.14 -14.21 -11.32
N ASP A 154 -9.84 -13.96 -11.23
CA ASP A 154 -8.96 -14.71 -10.32
C ASP A 154 -8.47 -13.91 -9.11
N THR A 155 -8.74 -12.60 -9.02
CA THR A 155 -8.27 -11.78 -7.88
C THR A 155 -9.38 -11.39 -6.92
N PRO A 156 -9.10 -11.29 -5.61
CA PRO A 156 -10.06 -10.82 -4.61
C PRO A 156 -10.43 -9.32 -4.78
N LEU A 157 -9.80 -8.62 -5.73
CA LEU A 157 -10.09 -7.23 -6.06
C LEU A 157 -11.26 -7.09 -7.04
N ALA A 158 -11.77 -8.20 -7.59
CA ALA A 158 -12.89 -8.20 -8.52
C ALA A 158 -14.08 -7.31 -8.10
N PRO A 159 -14.52 -7.30 -6.82
CA PRO A 159 -15.62 -6.44 -6.38
C PRO A 159 -15.33 -4.94 -6.56
N TYR A 160 -14.07 -4.53 -6.47
CA TYR A 160 -13.68 -3.12 -6.58
C TYR A 160 -13.63 -2.64 -8.04
N PHE A 161 -13.47 -3.56 -8.99
CA PHE A 161 -13.41 -3.25 -10.41
C PHE A 161 -14.78 -3.07 -11.07
N VAL A 162 -15.85 -3.61 -10.46
CA VAL A 162 -17.23 -3.48 -10.97
C VAL A 162 -17.66 -2.01 -11.06
N ASP A 163 -17.21 -1.20 -10.12
CA ASP A 163 -17.54 0.24 -10.06
C ASP A 163 -16.56 1.11 -10.87
N CYS A 164 -15.48 0.54 -11.43
CA CYS A 164 -14.37 1.31 -11.97
C CYS A 164 -14.32 1.45 -13.51
N ILE A 165 -14.80 0.47 -14.31
CA ILE A 165 -14.32 0.39 -15.71
C ILE A 165 -15.41 0.01 -16.73
N SER A 166 -15.42 0.75 -17.85
CA SER A 166 -15.88 0.25 -19.15
C SER A 166 -14.65 -0.11 -20.00
N GLU A 167 -14.72 -1.21 -20.76
CA GLU A 167 -13.59 -1.81 -21.50
C GLU A 167 -12.88 -0.87 -22.51
N GLN A 168 -13.47 0.30 -22.77
CA GLN A 168 -13.00 1.30 -23.74
C GLN A 168 -12.13 2.41 -23.12
N ASP A 169 -12.00 2.46 -21.79
CA ASP A 169 -11.35 3.56 -21.07
C ASP A 169 -9.90 3.27 -20.64
N LEU A 170 -9.17 2.36 -21.30
CA LEU A 170 -7.80 1.99 -20.89
C LEU A 170 -6.71 2.88 -21.54
N ASP A 171 -6.71 4.17 -21.24
CA ASP A 171 -5.63 5.13 -21.58
C ASP A 171 -4.80 5.50 -20.33
N GLU A 172 -3.59 6.05 -20.52
CA GLU A 172 -2.67 6.38 -19.40
C GLU A 172 -3.28 7.30 -18.32
N LEU A 173 -4.04 8.32 -18.72
CA LEU A 173 -4.77 9.21 -17.79
C LEU A 173 -5.84 8.44 -17.01
N ASN A 174 -6.46 7.46 -17.65
CA ASN A 174 -7.47 6.62 -17.03
C ASN A 174 -6.85 5.59 -16.08
N VAL A 175 -5.59 5.18 -16.27
CA VAL A 175 -4.93 4.24 -15.35
C VAL A 175 -4.74 4.84 -13.95
N GLU A 176 -4.41 6.12 -13.84
CA GLU A 176 -4.32 6.80 -12.54
C GLU A 176 -5.71 7.00 -11.89
N ILE A 177 -6.74 7.26 -12.70
CA ILE A 177 -8.14 7.31 -12.24
C ILE A 177 -8.56 5.94 -11.72
N ILE A 178 -8.27 4.86 -12.44
CA ILE A 178 -8.53 3.48 -12.03
C ILE A 178 -7.80 3.16 -10.73
N ARG A 179 -6.51 3.53 -10.61
CA ARG A 179 -5.75 3.36 -9.36
C ARG A 179 -6.48 4.03 -8.20
N ASN A 180 -6.84 5.30 -8.33
CA ASN A 180 -7.49 6.06 -7.25
C ASN A 180 -8.87 5.51 -6.89
N THR A 181 -9.67 5.10 -7.86
CA THR A 181 -10.99 4.50 -7.62
C THR A 181 -10.88 3.15 -6.93
N LEU A 182 -9.94 2.28 -7.35
CA LEU A 182 -9.66 1.01 -6.68
C LEU A 182 -9.23 1.22 -5.23
N TYR A 183 -8.31 2.17 -5.01
CA TYR A 183 -7.86 2.50 -3.66
C TYR A 183 -8.98 3.07 -2.78
N LYS A 184 -9.87 3.87 -3.34
CA LYS A 184 -11.06 4.35 -2.64
C LYS A 184 -11.92 3.18 -2.15
N SER A 185 -12.32 2.28 -3.05
CA SER A 185 -13.16 1.13 -2.71
C SER A 185 -12.46 0.21 -1.70
N TYR A 186 -11.16 -0.03 -1.88
CA TYR A 186 -10.33 -0.80 -0.96
C TYR A 186 -10.30 -0.19 0.45
N ILE A 187 -10.03 1.12 0.58
CA ILE A 187 -9.95 1.78 1.89
C ILE A 187 -11.32 1.78 2.57
N GLU A 188 -12.40 2.03 1.83
CA GLU A 188 -13.75 2.02 2.38
C GLU A 188 -14.15 0.62 2.87
N ASP A 189 -13.84 -0.44 2.11
CA ASP A 189 -14.12 -1.82 2.55
C ASP A 189 -13.24 -2.23 3.73
N PHE A 190 -11.95 -1.91 3.70
CA PHE A 190 -11.05 -2.23 4.80
C PHE A 190 -11.44 -1.50 6.10
N TYR A 191 -11.89 -0.25 5.99
CA TYR A 191 -12.43 0.52 7.11
C TYR A 191 -13.72 -0.11 7.66
N ASN A 192 -14.63 -0.55 6.80
CA ASN A 192 -15.85 -1.27 7.20
C ASN A 192 -15.52 -2.61 7.87
N PHE A 193 -14.54 -3.34 7.37
CA PHE A 193 -14.03 -4.57 7.98
C PHE A 193 -13.47 -4.29 9.38
N CYS A 194 -12.63 -3.28 9.54
CA CYS A 194 -12.08 -2.89 10.85
C CYS A 194 -13.18 -2.48 11.84
N LYS A 195 -14.22 -1.77 11.38
CA LYS A 195 -15.40 -1.44 12.20
C LYS A 195 -16.18 -2.68 12.65
N LYS A 196 -16.33 -3.68 11.76
CA LYS A 196 -17.01 -4.94 12.10
C LYS A 196 -16.24 -5.74 13.16
N LEU A 197 -14.91 -5.73 13.13
CA LEU A 197 -14.07 -6.38 14.15
C LEU A 197 -14.25 -5.73 15.54
N GLY A 198 -14.44 -4.41 15.59
CA GLY A 198 -14.71 -3.68 16.81
C GLY A 198 -13.53 -3.64 17.80
N GLY A 199 -13.80 -3.17 19.01
CA GLY A 199 -12.82 -3.09 20.10
C GLY A 199 -11.64 -2.17 19.80
N LYS A 200 -10.47 -2.49 20.38
CA LYS A 200 -9.24 -1.70 20.21
C LYS A 200 -8.70 -1.70 18.79
N THR A 201 -8.90 -2.79 18.04
CA THR A 201 -8.52 -2.86 16.62
C THR A 201 -9.26 -1.81 15.82
N ALA A 202 -10.58 -1.68 16.01
CA ALA A 202 -11.36 -0.66 15.32
C ALA A 202 -10.93 0.75 15.69
N GLU A 203 -10.74 1.05 16.99
CA GLU A 203 -10.32 2.38 17.46
C GLU A 203 -9.01 2.84 16.79
N VAL A 204 -7.98 1.98 16.81
CA VAL A 204 -6.65 2.34 16.28
C VAL A 204 -6.62 2.31 14.74
N MET A 205 -7.12 1.23 14.12
CA MET A 205 -7.03 1.10 12.65
C MET A 205 -7.96 2.06 11.92
N CYS A 206 -9.14 2.39 12.47
CA CYS A 206 -10.01 3.37 11.83
C CYS A 206 -9.38 4.76 11.82
N GLU A 207 -8.60 5.12 12.84
CA GLU A 207 -7.86 6.39 12.86
C GLU A 207 -6.76 6.43 11.81
N ILE A 208 -5.98 5.35 11.69
CA ILE A 208 -4.92 5.22 10.67
C ILE A 208 -5.51 5.26 9.25
N LEU A 209 -6.58 4.51 9.01
CA LEU A 209 -7.25 4.49 7.70
C LEU A 209 -7.94 5.82 7.37
N ALA A 210 -8.49 6.51 8.37
CA ALA A 210 -9.03 7.85 8.18
C ALA A 210 -7.93 8.85 7.76
N PHE A 211 -6.75 8.77 8.38
CA PHE A 211 -5.60 9.58 7.99
C PHE A 211 -5.11 9.24 6.57
N GLU A 212 -5.05 7.95 6.21
CA GLU A 212 -4.68 7.51 4.86
C GLU A 212 -5.67 8.02 3.79
N ALA A 213 -6.97 7.97 4.09
CA ALA A 213 -8.02 8.52 3.25
C ALA A 213 -7.86 10.02 3.03
N ASP A 214 -7.62 10.77 4.11
CA ASP A 214 -7.45 12.22 4.07
C ASP A 214 -6.18 12.62 3.31
N ARG A 215 -5.06 11.91 3.55
CA ARG A 215 -3.81 12.08 2.81
C ARG A 215 -4.04 11.91 1.31
N ARG A 216 -4.76 10.87 0.91
CA ARG A 216 -5.07 10.61 -0.51
C ARG A 216 -5.95 11.69 -1.11
N ALA A 217 -6.99 12.13 -0.42
CA ALA A 217 -7.85 13.21 -0.90
C ALA A 217 -7.04 14.51 -1.17
N ILE A 218 -6.14 14.87 -0.27
CA ILE A 218 -5.26 16.04 -0.42
C ILE A 218 -4.31 15.86 -1.62
N ILE A 219 -3.61 14.73 -1.70
CA ILE A 219 -2.66 14.44 -2.79
C ILE A 219 -3.36 14.44 -4.15
N ILE A 220 -4.53 13.81 -4.26
CA ILE A 220 -5.33 13.81 -5.49
C ILE A 220 -5.71 15.24 -5.87
N THR A 221 -6.12 16.07 -4.91
CA THR A 221 -6.47 17.48 -5.17
C THR A 221 -5.29 18.24 -5.74
N ILE A 222 -4.11 18.13 -5.11
CA ILE A 222 -2.90 18.84 -5.53
C ILE A 222 -2.45 18.38 -6.92
N ASN A 223 -2.41 17.06 -7.15
CA ASN A 223 -1.96 16.50 -8.43
C ASN A 223 -2.97 16.74 -9.55
N SER A 224 -4.24 17.04 -9.24
CA SER A 224 -5.26 17.32 -10.25
C SER A 224 -5.16 18.71 -10.88
N PHE A 225 -4.43 19.66 -10.29
CA PHE A 225 -4.40 21.05 -10.77
C PHE A 225 -3.82 21.21 -12.18
N ASP A 226 -2.85 20.36 -12.55
CA ASP A 226 -2.21 20.38 -13.87
C ASP A 226 -2.89 19.42 -14.87
N THR A 227 -4.09 18.92 -14.56
CA THR A 227 -4.80 17.91 -15.37
C THR A 227 -6.17 18.41 -15.83
N GLU A 228 -6.74 17.78 -16.86
CA GLU A 228 -8.09 18.10 -17.38
C GLU A 228 -9.23 17.46 -16.55
N LEU A 229 -8.96 17.07 -15.30
CA LEU A 229 -9.93 16.39 -14.45
C LEU A 229 -10.99 17.37 -13.93
N ASN A 230 -12.27 17.07 -14.19
CA ASN A 230 -13.37 17.88 -13.69
C ASN A 230 -13.51 17.78 -12.17
N LYS A 231 -14.09 18.82 -11.55
CA LYS A 231 -14.32 18.89 -10.10
C LYS A 231 -15.21 17.76 -9.58
N ASP A 232 -16.20 17.34 -10.36
CA ASP A 232 -17.14 16.26 -9.99
C ASP A 232 -16.46 14.88 -10.06
N ASP A 233 -15.66 14.63 -11.09
CA ASP A 233 -14.88 13.40 -11.23
C ASP A 233 -13.84 13.29 -10.11
N ARG A 234 -13.19 14.40 -9.79
CA ARG A 234 -12.28 14.50 -8.65
C ARG A 234 -12.96 14.18 -7.32
N ALA A 235 -14.19 14.67 -7.09
CA ALA A 235 -14.95 14.36 -5.88
C ALA A 235 -15.32 12.87 -5.78
N ASN A 236 -15.47 12.19 -6.91
CA ASN A 236 -15.74 10.76 -6.95
C ASN A 236 -14.52 9.92 -6.56
N LEU A 237 -13.30 10.44 -6.68
CA LEU A 237 -12.06 9.73 -6.31
C LEU A 237 -11.77 9.74 -4.80
N TYR A 238 -12.44 10.58 -4.01
CA TYR A 238 -12.14 10.72 -2.58
C TYR A 238 -12.74 9.57 -1.76
N PRO A 239 -11.94 8.91 -0.88
CA PRO A 239 -12.48 7.96 0.10
C PRO A 239 -13.31 8.66 1.17
N ARG A 240 -14.47 8.08 1.53
CA ARG A 240 -15.47 8.71 2.42
C ARG A 240 -15.36 8.32 3.89
N CYS A 241 -14.22 7.78 4.32
CA CYS A 241 -14.01 7.27 5.68
C CYS A 241 -13.08 8.14 6.55
N GLY A 242 -12.55 9.25 6.03
CA GLY A 242 -11.64 10.17 6.70
C GLY A 242 -12.30 11.25 7.57
N LYS A 243 -11.49 12.02 8.31
CA LYS A 243 -11.96 13.16 9.12
C LYS A 243 -12.36 14.36 8.24
N LEU A 244 -11.86 14.42 7.00
CA LEU A 244 -12.26 15.45 6.02
C LEU A 244 -13.68 15.22 5.46
N TYR A 245 -14.24 14.02 5.58
CA TYR A 245 -15.61 13.77 5.15
C TYR A 245 -16.61 14.30 6.22
N PRO A 246 -17.67 15.05 5.85
CA PRO A 246 -18.09 15.43 4.49
C PRO A 246 -17.63 16.84 4.04
N GLU A 247 -17.40 17.77 4.97
CA GLU A 247 -17.21 19.20 4.65
C GLU A 247 -15.85 19.50 4.02
N GLY A 248 -14.77 18.92 4.57
CA GLY A 248 -13.41 19.07 4.05
C GLY A 248 -13.27 18.55 2.62
N LEU A 249 -13.86 17.40 2.30
CA LEU A 249 -13.86 16.86 0.92
C LEU A 249 -14.62 17.76 -0.06
N THR A 250 -15.70 18.40 0.38
CA THR A 250 -16.43 19.38 -0.45
C THR A 250 -15.59 20.64 -0.68
N GLY A 251 -14.81 21.06 0.32
CA GLY A 251 -13.84 22.14 0.21
C GLY A 251 -12.72 21.80 -0.80
N LEU A 252 -12.11 20.62 -0.66
CA LEU A 252 -11.08 20.12 -1.58
C LEU A 252 -11.60 19.95 -3.02
N ALA A 253 -12.82 19.46 -3.20
CA ALA A 253 -13.43 19.33 -4.52
C ALA A 253 -13.63 20.68 -5.24
N LYS A 254 -13.73 21.79 -4.48
CA LYS A 254 -13.89 23.14 -5.05
C LYS A 254 -12.57 23.87 -5.25
N ALA A 255 -11.51 23.44 -4.57
CA ALA A 255 -10.21 24.10 -4.59
C ALA A 255 -9.60 24.12 -5.99
N ASP A 256 -9.07 25.28 -6.38
CA ASP A 256 -8.40 25.51 -7.68
C ASP A 256 -6.90 25.83 -7.53
N ASP A 257 -6.44 26.07 -6.29
CA ASP A 257 -5.06 26.38 -6.01
C ASP A 257 -4.59 25.75 -4.68
N TYR A 258 -3.27 25.75 -4.48
CA TYR A 258 -2.64 25.21 -3.28
C TYR A 258 -3.01 25.99 -2.00
N GLU A 259 -3.27 27.30 -2.09
CA GLU A 259 -3.62 28.10 -0.92
C GLU A 259 -5.00 27.73 -0.38
N GLN A 260 -5.96 27.44 -1.25
CA GLN A 260 -7.30 26.98 -0.90
C GLN A 260 -7.26 25.60 -0.24
N VAL A 261 -6.43 24.68 -0.76
CA VAL A 261 -6.20 23.36 -0.11
C VAL A 261 -5.64 23.55 1.29
N LYS A 262 -4.66 24.44 1.46
CA LYS A 262 -4.09 24.76 2.77
C LYS A 262 -5.14 25.34 3.72
N GLN A 263 -5.98 26.26 3.26
CA GLN A 263 -7.06 26.84 4.08
C GLN A 263 -8.05 25.76 4.55
N VAL A 264 -8.39 24.80 3.69
CA VAL A 264 -9.25 23.66 4.07
C VAL A 264 -8.58 22.80 5.14
N CYS A 265 -7.27 22.55 5.02
CA CYS A 265 -6.50 21.78 6.01
C CYS A 265 -6.34 22.52 7.34
N ASP A 266 -6.22 23.86 7.33
CA ASP A 266 -6.04 24.70 8.52
C ASP A 266 -7.23 24.66 9.49
N TYR A 267 -8.42 24.24 9.03
CA TYR A 267 -9.59 24.03 9.89
C TYR A 267 -9.45 22.83 10.84
N TYR A 268 -8.55 21.89 10.52
CA TYR A 268 -8.33 20.67 11.29
C TYR A 268 -7.01 20.77 12.04
N SER A 269 -7.08 20.73 13.38
CA SER A 269 -5.89 20.85 14.26
C SER A 269 -4.80 19.84 13.95
N ASP A 270 -5.21 18.63 13.55
CA ASP A 270 -4.33 17.50 13.29
C ASP A 270 -3.53 17.68 12.00
N TYR A 271 -4.09 18.40 11.01
CA TYR A 271 -3.46 18.65 9.71
C TYR A 271 -2.69 19.97 9.66
N LYS A 272 -2.94 20.88 10.60
CA LYS A 272 -2.27 22.18 10.67
C LYS A 272 -0.80 22.11 11.08
N GLN A 273 -0.39 21.06 11.79
CA GLN A 273 0.97 20.90 12.30
C GLN A 273 1.90 20.11 11.35
N LEU A 274 1.33 19.46 10.33
CA LEU A 274 2.03 18.65 9.33
C LEU A 274 2.39 19.51 8.11
#